data_AF-A0A2I0ILW3-F1
#
_entry.id   AF-A0A2I0ILW3-F1
#
_cell.length_a   1.000
_cell.length_b   1.000
_cell.length_c   1.000
_cell.angle_alpha   90.00
_cell.angle_beta   90.00
_cell.angle_gamma   90.00
#
_symmetry.space_group_name_H-M   'P 1'
#
loop_
_entity.id
_entity.type
_entity.pdbx_description
1 polymer ?
#
loop_
_entity_poly.entity_id
_entity_poly.type
_entity_poly.pdbx_seq_one_letter_code
_entity_poly.pdbx_strand_id
1 'polypeptide(L)'
;MYNDVDMVWLADPFPYLEGNHDVYFTDDMAPVKPLNHSHDLPPPNKKGRTYICSCMIFLRPTPGAKLVLKTWIEELDAQPWSRAKKANDQPAFNWALMKTTKQVDLYLLPQAAFPTGGLYFKNKTWVKETKGMHVIIHNNYILGFEKKIKRFRDYGFWLVDDYYSESPLGRL
;
A
#
# COMPACT_ATOMS: atom_id res chain seq x y z
N MET A 1 -5.30 -7.99 -7.98
CA MET A 1 -4.97 -7.14 -6.82
C MET A 1 -3.86 -7.83 -6.05
N TYR A 2 -2.82 -7.10 -5.68
CA TYR A 2 -1.73 -7.55 -4.82
C TYR A 2 -1.86 -6.85 -3.46
N ASN A 3 -1.61 -7.55 -2.35
CA ASN A 3 -1.49 -6.92 -1.04
C ASN A 3 -0.50 -7.64 -0.11
N ASP A 4 0.07 -6.90 0.85
CA ASP A 4 0.88 -7.44 1.93
C ASP A 4 0.03 -8.19 2.96
N VAL A 5 0.65 -9.15 3.66
CA VAL A 5 -0.03 -10.04 4.62
C VAL A 5 -0.38 -9.38 5.95
N ASP A 6 0.21 -8.22 6.25
CA ASP A 6 -0.02 -7.45 7.48
C ASP A 6 -0.91 -6.23 7.22
N MET A 7 -1.95 -6.44 6.43
CA MET A 7 -3.02 -5.46 6.21
C MET A 7 -4.33 -6.01 6.78
N VAL A 8 -5.19 -5.12 7.29
CA VAL A 8 -6.56 -5.47 7.70
C VAL A 8 -7.56 -4.79 6.77
N TRP A 9 -8.52 -5.56 6.28
CA TRP A 9 -9.59 -5.09 5.39
C TRP A 9 -10.85 -4.89 6.21
N LEU A 10 -11.37 -3.67 6.22
CA LEU A 10 -12.53 -3.24 7.01
C LEU A 10 -13.77 -3.02 6.15
N ALA A 11 -13.59 -2.78 4.84
CA ALA A 11 -14.67 -2.56 3.88
C ALA A 11 -14.23 -2.99 2.47
N ASP A 12 -15.18 -2.96 1.53
CA ASP A 12 -14.93 -3.19 0.11
C ASP A 12 -14.05 -2.06 -0.49
N PRO A 13 -12.86 -2.37 -1.05
CA PRO A 13 -12.01 -1.36 -1.70
C PRO A 13 -12.40 -1.04 -3.13
N PHE A 14 -13.21 -1.86 -3.80
CA PHE A 14 -13.55 -1.68 -5.22
C PHE A 14 -14.26 -0.34 -5.53
N PRO A 15 -15.11 0.23 -4.65
CA PRO A 15 -15.68 1.55 -4.86
C PRO A 15 -14.65 2.69 -5.00
N TYR A 16 -13.43 2.51 -4.48
CA TYR A 16 -12.35 3.52 -4.57
C TYR A 16 -11.47 3.34 -5.81
N LEU A 17 -11.63 2.24 -6.55
CA LEU A 17 -10.94 1.99 -7.82
C LEU A 17 -11.71 2.67 -8.95
N GLU A 18 -11.94 3.97 -8.79
CA GLU A 18 -12.70 4.80 -9.72
C GLU A 18 -11.99 4.93 -11.07
N GLY A 19 -12.75 5.20 -12.13
CA GLY A 19 -12.19 5.38 -13.46
C GLY A 19 -11.62 4.10 -14.07
N ASN A 20 -10.68 4.27 -14.99
CA ASN A 20 -10.10 3.19 -15.79
C ASN A 20 -8.57 3.33 -15.86
N HIS A 21 -7.95 3.66 -14.75
CA HIS A 21 -6.49 3.88 -14.66
C HIS A 21 -5.73 2.56 -14.81
N ASP A 22 -4.47 2.61 -15.22
CA ASP A 22 -3.67 1.40 -15.39
C ASP A 22 -3.29 0.77 -14.05
N VAL A 23 -2.88 1.60 -13.08
CA VAL A 23 -2.34 1.18 -11.79
C VAL A 23 -2.88 2.05 -10.65
N TYR A 24 -3.34 1.41 -9.59
CA TYR A 24 -3.76 2.05 -8.34
C TYR A 24 -2.82 1.62 -7.22
N PHE A 25 -2.42 2.56 -6.37
CA PHE A 25 -1.49 2.32 -5.26
C PHE A 25 -1.76 3.24 -4.08
N THR A 26 -1.17 2.93 -2.94
CA THR A 26 -1.36 3.67 -1.69
C THR A 26 -0.12 4.50 -1.35
N ASP A 27 -0.33 5.60 -0.64
CA ASP A 27 0.77 6.44 -0.15
C ASP A 27 1.57 5.71 0.92
N ASP A 28 2.89 5.92 1.01
CA ASP A 28 3.70 5.47 2.16
C ASP A 28 4.01 6.61 3.15
N MET A 29 3.52 7.82 2.92
CA MET A 29 3.83 9.00 3.74
C MET A 29 2.92 9.11 4.98
N ALA A 30 3.49 9.62 6.07
CA ALA A 30 2.76 9.96 7.30
C ALA A 30 2.14 11.38 7.33
N PRO A 31 2.68 12.38 6.62
CA PRO A 31 1.98 13.66 6.45
C PRO A 31 0.60 13.51 5.83
N VAL A 32 -0.38 14.18 6.44
CA VAL A 32 -1.79 14.16 6.03
C VAL A 32 -1.97 14.89 4.70
N LYS A 33 -2.63 14.23 3.75
CA LYS A 33 -3.16 14.85 2.53
C LYS A 33 -4.60 15.33 2.74
N PRO A 34 -5.03 16.46 2.14
CA PRO A 34 -6.43 16.87 2.11
C PRO A 34 -7.32 15.79 1.49
N LEU A 35 -8.60 15.69 1.88
CA LEU A 35 -9.51 14.68 1.33
C LEU A 35 -9.69 14.78 -0.19
N ASN A 36 -9.56 15.98 -0.75
CA ASN A 36 -9.63 16.29 -2.18
C ASN A 36 -8.24 16.44 -2.82
N HIS A 37 -7.24 15.69 -2.34
CA HIS A 37 -5.89 15.73 -2.92
C HIS A 37 -5.87 15.23 -4.38
N SER A 38 -4.86 15.63 -5.15
CA SER A 38 -4.63 15.04 -6.47
C SER A 38 -4.33 13.54 -6.35
N HIS A 39 -4.87 12.75 -7.28
CA HIS A 39 -4.56 11.33 -7.45
C HIS A 39 -3.28 11.08 -8.25
N ASP A 40 -2.60 12.13 -8.68
CA ASP A 40 -1.31 12.01 -9.35
C ASP A 40 -0.23 11.45 -8.41
N LEU A 41 0.84 10.93 -9.03
CA LEU A 41 2.04 10.55 -8.31
C LEU A 41 2.61 11.76 -7.55
N PRO A 42 2.90 11.64 -6.24
CA PRO A 42 3.49 12.74 -5.48
C PRO A 42 4.84 13.17 -6.07
N PRO A 43 5.19 14.46 -5.97
CA PRO A 43 6.45 14.95 -6.50
C PRO A 43 7.62 14.20 -5.84
N PRO A 44 8.66 13.86 -6.63
CA PRO A 44 9.80 13.14 -6.10
C PRO A 44 10.59 14.00 -5.10
N ASN A 45 11.29 13.34 -4.19
CA ASN A 45 12.26 13.99 -3.31
C ASN A 45 13.49 14.49 -4.07
N LYS A 46 14.44 15.11 -3.36
CA LYS A 46 15.72 15.61 -3.92
C LYS A 46 16.56 14.53 -4.64
N LYS A 47 16.29 13.25 -4.40
CA LYS A 47 16.97 12.10 -5.05
C LYS A 47 16.15 11.52 -6.21
N GLY A 48 15.06 12.18 -6.63
CA GLY A 48 14.21 11.74 -7.74
C GLY A 48 13.23 10.62 -7.38
N ARG A 49 13.03 10.30 -6.09
CA ARG A 49 12.16 9.19 -5.66
C ARG A 49 10.84 9.70 -5.08
N THR A 50 9.75 9.11 -5.51
CA THR A 50 8.45 9.19 -4.81
C THR A 50 8.44 8.24 -3.59
N TYR A 51 7.36 8.29 -2.80
CA TYR A 51 7.15 7.48 -1.60
C TYR A 51 5.78 6.83 -1.62
N ILE A 52 5.65 5.83 -2.48
CA ILE A 52 4.48 4.99 -2.64
C ILE A 52 4.71 3.66 -1.92
N CYS A 53 3.67 3.17 -1.26
CA CYS A 53 3.67 1.86 -0.62
C CYS A 53 3.49 0.79 -1.70
N SER A 54 4.35 -0.23 -1.73
CA SER A 54 4.13 -1.40 -2.59
C SER A 54 3.12 -2.39 -2.00
N CYS A 55 2.61 -2.11 -0.79
CA CYS A 55 1.80 -3.01 0.01
C CYS A 55 0.40 -3.30 -0.50
N MET A 56 -0.18 -2.45 -1.33
CA MET A 56 -1.43 -2.73 -2.03
C MET A 56 -1.33 -2.10 -3.41
N ILE A 57 -1.52 -2.94 -4.42
CA ILE A 57 -1.46 -2.52 -5.82
C ILE A 57 -2.60 -3.18 -6.57
N PHE A 58 -3.43 -2.37 -7.22
CA PHE A 58 -4.40 -2.86 -8.19
C PHE A 58 -3.90 -2.54 -9.60
N LEU A 59 -3.75 -3.58 -10.41
CA LEU A 59 -3.26 -3.49 -11.78
C LEU A 59 -4.39 -3.94 -12.70
N ARG A 60 -4.84 -3.06 -13.61
CA ARG A 60 -5.73 -3.47 -14.69
C ARG A 60 -4.90 -4.17 -15.77
N PRO A 61 -5.44 -5.15 -16.53
CA PRO A 61 -4.67 -5.91 -17.51
C PRO A 61 -4.39 -5.10 -18.80
N THR A 62 -3.85 -3.89 -18.67
CA THR A 62 -3.57 -2.95 -19.75
C THR A 62 -2.09 -2.97 -20.17
N PRO A 63 -1.75 -2.40 -21.34
CA PRO A 63 -0.35 -2.20 -21.72
C PRO A 63 0.43 -1.35 -20.71
N GLY A 64 -0.18 -0.31 -20.12
CA GLY A 64 0.47 0.56 -19.15
C GLY A 64 0.82 -0.16 -17.84
N ALA A 65 -0.10 -0.96 -17.30
CA ALA A 65 0.16 -1.76 -16.11
C ALA A 65 1.25 -2.82 -16.36
N LYS A 66 1.25 -3.45 -17.55
CA LYS A 66 2.31 -4.37 -17.97
C LYS A 66 3.67 -3.67 -18.09
N LEU A 67 3.70 -2.42 -18.55
CA LEU A 67 4.92 -1.62 -18.61
C LEU A 67 5.48 -1.38 -17.20
N VAL A 68 4.64 -0.95 -16.25
CA VAL A 68 5.05 -0.78 -14.84
C VAL A 68 5.61 -2.08 -14.26
N LEU A 69 4.93 -3.21 -14.45
CA LEU A 69 5.38 -4.51 -13.95
C LEU A 69 6.75 -4.91 -14.53
N LYS A 70 6.95 -4.75 -15.84
CA LYS A 70 8.24 -5.06 -16.48
C LYS A 70 9.35 -4.18 -15.96
N THR A 71 9.12 -2.87 -15.88
CA THR A 71 10.11 -1.93 -15.32
C THR A 71 10.38 -2.22 -13.84
N TRP A 72 9.38 -2.67 -13.07
CA TRP A 72 9.58 -3.06 -11.68
C TRP A 72 10.49 -4.29 -11.55
N ILE A 73 10.33 -5.29 -12.43
CA ILE A 73 11.23 -6.45 -12.50
C ILE A 73 12.65 -6.00 -12.83
N GLU A 74 12.83 -5.13 -13.83
CA GLU A 74 14.15 -4.58 -14.19
C GLU A 74 14.81 -3.82 -13.02
N GLU A 75 14.02 -3.03 -12.27
CA GLU A 75 14.52 -2.31 -11.09
C GLU A 75 14.86 -3.24 -9.92
N LEU A 76 14.15 -4.36 -9.78
CA LEU A 76 14.45 -5.40 -8.79
C LEU A 76 15.77 -6.10 -9.14
N ASP A 77 15.95 -6.48 -10.41
CA ASP A 77 17.15 -7.15 -10.90
C ASP A 77 18.39 -6.25 -10.85
N ALA A 78 18.22 -4.94 -11.05
CA ALA A 78 19.29 -3.96 -10.98
C ALA A 78 19.74 -3.64 -9.54
N GLN A 79 19.02 -4.09 -8.50
CA GLN A 79 19.43 -3.81 -7.13
C GLN A 79 20.70 -4.57 -6.76
N PRO A 80 21.61 -3.94 -5.99
CA PRO A 80 22.81 -4.62 -5.49
C PRO A 80 22.42 -5.65 -4.43
N TRP A 81 22.15 -6.88 -4.89
CA TRP A 81 21.86 -8.03 -4.05
C TRP A 81 23.15 -8.60 -3.47
N SER A 82 23.14 -8.88 -2.17
CA SER A 82 24.15 -9.70 -1.51
C SER A 82 23.53 -10.47 -0.34
N ARG A 83 24.26 -11.44 0.22
CA ARG A 83 23.82 -12.11 1.48
C ARG A 83 23.56 -11.11 2.61
N ALA A 84 24.26 -9.97 2.63
CA ALA A 84 24.08 -8.91 3.62
C ALA A 84 23.00 -7.88 3.24
N LYS A 85 22.66 -7.76 1.96
CA LYS A 85 21.73 -6.76 1.44
C LYS A 85 20.70 -7.43 0.54
N LYS A 86 19.53 -7.69 1.09
CA LYS A 86 18.38 -8.20 0.33
C LYS A 86 17.85 -7.11 -0.60
N ALA A 87 17.36 -7.52 -1.76
CA ALA A 87 16.56 -6.64 -2.62
C ALA A 87 15.29 -6.21 -1.85
N ASN A 88 14.80 -5.02 -2.14
CA ASN A 88 13.59 -4.47 -1.54
C ASN A 88 12.64 -4.03 -2.65
N ASP A 89 11.41 -4.53 -2.59
CA ASP A 89 10.39 -4.35 -3.60
C ASP A 89 9.90 -2.89 -3.67
N GLN A 90 9.74 -2.21 -2.52
CA GLN A 90 9.20 -0.85 -2.48
C GLN A 90 10.11 0.18 -3.18
N PRO A 91 11.44 0.26 -2.92
CA PRO A 91 12.32 1.17 -3.65
C PRO A 91 12.35 0.90 -5.15
N ALA A 92 12.36 -0.36 -5.59
CA ALA A 92 12.29 -0.68 -7.02
C ALA A 92 10.95 -0.25 -7.63
N PHE A 93 9.85 -0.46 -6.92
CA PHE A 93 8.52 -0.05 -7.37
C PHE A 93 8.45 1.46 -7.58
N ASN A 94 8.94 2.22 -6.60
CA ASN A 94 9.00 3.69 -6.68
C ASN A 94 9.84 4.17 -7.87
N TRP A 95 10.95 3.50 -8.18
CA TRP A 95 11.72 3.82 -9.39
C TRP A 95 10.97 3.49 -10.67
N ALA A 96 10.29 2.34 -10.73
CA ALA A 96 9.48 1.97 -11.87
C ALA A 96 8.39 3.01 -12.15
N LEU A 97 7.64 3.42 -11.12
CA LEU A 97 6.62 4.47 -11.23
C LEU A 97 7.20 5.77 -11.79
N MET A 98 8.36 6.21 -11.29
CA MET A 98 9.01 7.44 -11.78
C MET A 98 9.46 7.32 -13.25
N LYS A 99 9.95 6.16 -13.68
CA LYS A 99 10.37 5.93 -15.07
C LYS A 99 9.20 5.86 -16.04
N THR A 100 8.01 5.47 -15.57
CA THR A 100 6.82 5.29 -16.40
C THR A 100 5.77 6.39 -16.24
N THR A 101 5.94 7.36 -15.33
CA THR A 101 4.89 8.33 -14.92
C THR A 101 4.31 9.19 -16.04
N LYS A 102 4.98 9.32 -17.20
CA LYS A 102 4.48 10.07 -18.37
C LYS A 102 3.85 9.19 -19.45
N GLN A 103 3.88 7.87 -19.25
CA GLN A 103 3.46 6.85 -20.22
C GLN A 103 2.30 6.00 -19.71
N VAL A 104 2.03 6.06 -18.41
CA VAL A 104 1.10 5.17 -17.71
C VAL A 104 0.14 6.01 -16.90
N ASP A 105 -1.13 5.64 -16.92
CA ASP A 105 -2.17 6.27 -16.12
C ASP A 105 -2.15 5.71 -14.69
N LEU A 106 -1.71 6.54 -13.74
CA LEU A 106 -1.45 6.17 -12.36
C LEU A 106 -2.48 6.82 -11.44
N TYR A 107 -2.91 6.09 -10.40
CA TYR A 107 -3.91 6.57 -9.46
C TYR A 107 -3.51 6.33 -8.00
N LEU A 108 -3.24 7.42 -7.27
CA LEU A 108 -2.99 7.42 -5.85
C LEU A 108 -4.29 7.33 -5.05
N LEU A 109 -4.47 6.24 -4.32
CA LEU A 109 -5.61 6.03 -3.45
C LEU A 109 -5.59 6.95 -2.22
N PRO A 110 -6.76 7.38 -1.72
CA PRO A 110 -6.83 8.35 -0.65
C PRO A 110 -6.38 7.80 0.70
N GLN A 111 -5.55 8.55 1.41
CA GLN A 111 -5.03 8.17 2.74
C GLN A 111 -6.16 7.90 3.75
N ALA A 112 -7.30 8.59 3.64
CA ALA A 112 -8.44 8.37 4.53
C ALA A 112 -9.01 6.95 4.44
N ALA A 113 -8.99 6.36 3.24
CA ALA A 113 -9.43 4.99 3.01
C ALA A 113 -8.29 3.97 3.14
N PHE A 114 -7.07 4.34 2.75
CA PHE A 114 -5.92 3.44 2.69
C PHE A 114 -4.72 3.99 3.48
N PRO A 115 -4.83 4.18 4.80
CA PRO A 115 -3.75 4.78 5.57
C PRO A 115 -2.58 3.81 5.78
N THR A 116 -1.38 4.38 5.81
CA THR A 116 -0.21 3.71 6.37
C THR A 116 -0.35 3.54 7.88
N GLY A 117 0.36 2.56 8.43
CA GLY A 117 0.50 2.42 9.87
C GLY A 117 1.25 3.59 10.51
N GLY A 118 2.09 4.28 9.74
CA GLY A 118 2.75 5.51 10.19
C GLY A 118 1.75 6.63 10.47
N LEU A 119 0.72 6.76 9.63
CA LEU A 119 -0.35 7.75 9.79
C LEU A 119 -1.40 7.27 10.83
N TYR A 120 -1.99 6.09 10.61
CA TYR A 120 -3.11 5.59 11.41
C TYR A 120 -2.74 5.42 12.89
N PHE A 121 -1.63 4.74 13.20
CA PHE A 121 -1.30 4.42 14.60
C PHE A 121 -0.64 5.56 15.36
N LYS A 122 -0.25 6.67 14.70
CA LYS A 122 0.45 7.79 15.35
C LYS A 122 -0.37 9.07 15.42
N ASN A 123 -1.29 9.31 14.48
CA ASN A 123 -2.08 10.54 14.43
C ASN A 123 -3.52 10.32 14.92
N LYS A 124 -3.72 10.39 16.24
CA LYS A 124 -5.04 10.16 16.88
C LYS A 124 -6.11 11.16 16.43
N THR A 125 -5.74 12.42 16.21
CA THR A 125 -6.68 13.46 15.76
C THR A 125 -7.22 13.12 14.37
N TRP A 126 -6.32 12.84 13.43
CA TRP A 126 -6.70 12.48 12.07
C TRP A 126 -7.56 11.21 12.01
N VAL A 127 -7.21 10.16 12.78
CA VAL A 127 -8.04 8.94 12.85
C VAL A 127 -9.43 9.22 13.39
N LYS A 128 -9.55 10.13 14.37
CA LYS A 128 -10.87 10.53 14.89
C LYS A 128 -11.69 11.28 13.83
N GLU A 129 -11.04 12.18 13.08
CA GLU A 129 -11.68 12.99 12.04
C GLU A 129 -12.10 12.17 10.81
N THR A 130 -11.36 11.11 10.49
CA THR A 130 -11.61 10.22 9.35
C THR A 130 -12.27 8.90 9.75
N LYS A 131 -12.82 8.85 10.97
CA LYS A 131 -13.50 7.66 11.50
C LYS A 131 -14.61 7.21 10.56
N GLY A 132 -14.61 5.92 10.21
CA GLY A 132 -15.60 5.32 9.31
C GLY A 132 -15.24 5.41 7.82
N MET A 133 -14.13 6.07 7.46
CA MET A 133 -13.66 6.14 6.08
C MET A 133 -12.63 5.04 5.74
N HIS A 134 -12.04 4.39 6.75
CA HIS A 134 -10.95 3.44 6.58
C HIS A 134 -11.43 2.12 5.94
N VAL A 135 -10.76 1.72 4.87
CA VAL A 135 -11.08 0.52 4.09
C VAL A 135 -10.02 -0.54 4.28
N ILE A 136 -8.75 -0.20 4.10
CA ILE A 136 -7.62 -1.11 4.34
C ILE A 136 -6.55 -0.37 5.13
N ILE A 137 -6.16 -0.92 6.29
CA ILE A 137 -5.12 -0.35 7.13
C ILE A 137 -3.88 -1.22 7.06
N HIS A 138 -2.73 -0.62 6.74
CA HIS A 138 -1.46 -1.32 6.69
C HIS A 138 -0.70 -1.28 8.03
N ASN A 139 -0.20 -2.41 8.50
CA ASN A 139 0.63 -2.53 9.70
C ASN A 139 2.13 -2.23 9.44
N ASN A 140 2.48 -1.34 8.51
CA ASN A 140 3.85 -0.87 8.34
C ASN A 140 4.29 0.14 9.42
N TYR A 141 5.53 0.63 9.33
CA TYR A 141 6.19 1.46 10.36
C TYR A 141 6.45 0.78 11.71
N ILE A 142 6.38 -0.56 11.76
CA ILE A 142 6.81 -1.38 12.90
C ILE A 142 7.51 -2.64 12.37
N LEU A 143 8.56 -3.09 13.05
CA LEU A 143 9.35 -4.26 12.66
C LEU A 143 9.12 -5.43 13.63
N GLY A 144 9.06 -6.64 13.10
CA GLY A 144 8.92 -7.89 13.85
C GLY A 144 7.48 -8.40 13.96
N PHE A 145 7.31 -9.71 13.75
CA PHE A 145 6.00 -10.38 13.74
C PHE A 145 5.23 -10.17 15.04
N GLU A 146 5.83 -10.44 16.20
CA GLU A 146 5.18 -10.29 17.50
C GLU A 146 4.66 -8.86 17.76
N LYS A 147 5.44 -7.85 17.36
CA LYS A 147 5.05 -6.45 17.51
C LYS A 147 3.89 -6.08 16.59
N LYS A 148 3.88 -6.61 15.35
CA LYS A 148 2.77 -6.43 14.40
C LYS A 148 1.49 -7.09 14.91
N ILE A 149 1.57 -8.34 15.35
CA ILE A 149 0.43 -9.08 15.93
C ILE A 149 -0.10 -8.35 17.16
N LYS A 150 0.78 -7.97 18.10
CA LYS A 150 0.39 -7.23 19.30
C LYS A 150 -0.33 -5.93 18.94
N ARG A 151 0.19 -5.13 18.00
CA ARG A 151 -0.45 -3.87 17.59
C ARG A 151 -1.83 -4.10 17.01
N PHE A 152 -2.02 -5.14 16.20
CA PHE A 152 -3.36 -5.47 15.71
C PHE A 152 -4.30 -5.93 16.83
N ARG A 153 -3.85 -6.74 17.79
CA ARG A 153 -4.66 -7.10 18.97
C ARG A 153 -5.05 -5.89 19.82
N ASP A 154 -4.08 -5.02 20.13
CA ASP A 154 -4.32 -3.82 20.94
C ASP A 154 -5.35 -2.86 20.31
N TYR A 155 -5.50 -2.86 18.98
CA TYR A 155 -6.43 -2.03 18.24
C TYR A 155 -7.69 -2.78 17.77
N GLY A 156 -7.87 -4.05 18.17
CA GLY A 156 -9.04 -4.86 17.78
C GLY A 156 -9.07 -5.27 16.30
N PHE A 157 -7.92 -5.29 15.63
CA PHE A 157 -7.76 -5.65 14.21
C PHE A 157 -7.22 -7.06 13.98
N TRP A 158 -6.90 -7.78 15.05
CA TRP A 158 -6.53 -9.19 14.95
C TRP A 158 -7.79 -10.06 15.00
N LEU A 159 -8.34 -10.37 13.84
CA LEU A 159 -9.64 -11.06 13.72
C LEU A 159 -9.55 -12.59 13.76
N VAL A 160 -8.33 -13.14 13.76
CA VAL A 160 -8.08 -14.59 13.60
C VAL A 160 -8.34 -15.37 14.88
N ASP A 161 -8.20 -14.76 16.06
CA ASP A 161 -8.39 -15.49 17.33
C ASP A 161 -9.83 -16.04 17.45
N ASP A 162 -10.81 -15.42 16.80
CA ASP A 162 -12.22 -15.84 16.80
C ASP A 162 -12.54 -16.94 15.77
N TYR A 163 -11.73 -17.09 14.71
CA TYR A 163 -12.03 -17.96 13.56
C TYR A 163 -10.86 -18.86 13.13
N TYR A 164 -9.80 -18.99 13.94
CA TYR A 164 -8.57 -19.71 13.55
C TYR A 164 -8.81 -21.18 13.15
N SER A 165 -9.82 -21.82 13.74
CA SER A 165 -10.21 -23.20 13.44
C SER A 165 -11.19 -23.32 12.28
N GLU A 166 -11.70 -22.20 11.77
CA GLU A 166 -12.67 -22.16 10.69
C GLU A 166 -11.95 -21.83 9.39
N SER A 167 -11.94 -22.79 8.46
CA SER A 167 -11.57 -22.49 7.08
C SER A 167 -12.57 -21.48 6.52
N PRO A 168 -12.12 -20.34 5.94
CA PRO A 168 -13.02 -19.42 5.25
C PRO A 168 -13.68 -20.06 4.01
N LEU A 169 -13.23 -21.25 3.59
CA LEU A 169 -13.82 -22.06 2.54
C LEU A 169 -14.77 -23.15 3.08
N GLY A 170 -14.99 -23.22 4.40
CA GLY A 170 -15.72 -24.31 5.06
C GLY A 170 -14.91 -25.61 5.17
N ARG A 171 -15.58 -26.71 5.59
CA ARG A 171 -15.01 -28.08 5.51
C ARG A 171 -14.95 -28.48 4.03
N LEU A 172 -13.76 -28.43 3.44
CA LEU A 172 -13.45 -29.10 2.18
C LEU A 172 -13.24 -30.60 2.42
#